data_AF-A0A6J4S5M1-F1
#
_entry.id   AF-A0A6J4S5M1-F1
#
_cell.length_a   1.000
_cell.length_b   1.000
_cell.length_c   1.000
_cell.angle_alpha   90.00
_cell.angle_beta   90.00
_cell.angle_gamma   90.00
#
_symmetry.space_group_name_H-M   'P 1'
#
loop_
_entity.id
_entity.type
_entity.pdbx_description
1 polymer ?
#
loop_
_entity_poly.entity_id
_entity_poly.type
_entity_poly.pdbx_seq_one_letter_code
_entity_poly.pdbx_strand_id
1 'polypeptide(L)'
;MTPRRGAIPGRSWAFAGSAVATAALLAVGCGRDEQPAEPPVASAVAPAPPDEVLTVEQASKYRDGQQLTVRGALVIEGGRSRLCHVLLESYPPQCGQVSLQVEGLDRDRLTLEEVRGVAWKSDVTLSGTVADGVLRVSDIVTSTSRGNRAVGPDTSGKRTAGPSIAMERPSEPRPCPLRFGDDEPPQFDARTLLGSREADARAAAERFGCELRVTRRDGRGLDITGDLRADRIDVELRDGFVVALTDEGWTSYAPMPRK
;
A
#
# COMPACT_ATOMS: atom_id res chain seq x y z
N MET A 1 26.31 -45.44 5.93
CA MET A 1 26.03 -45.09 7.34
C MET A 1 24.77 -44.25 7.37
N THR A 2 23.67 -44.81 7.83
CA THR A 2 22.32 -44.27 7.71
C THR A 2 21.79 -43.98 9.12
N PRO A 3 21.39 -42.76 9.47
CA PRO A 3 20.73 -42.55 10.75
C PRO A 3 19.23 -42.89 10.64
N ARG A 4 18.80 -43.66 11.65
CA ARG A 4 17.45 -44.20 11.88
C ARG A 4 16.43 -43.08 12.11
N ARG A 5 15.25 -43.24 11.52
CA ARG A 5 14.00 -42.55 11.86
C ARG A 5 13.56 -42.96 13.28
N GLY A 6 13.47 -42.00 14.20
CA GLY A 6 12.84 -42.18 15.51
C GLY A 6 11.35 -41.86 15.44
N ALA A 7 10.51 -42.85 15.74
CA ALA A 7 9.07 -42.69 15.93
C ALA A 7 8.79 -42.10 17.32
N ILE A 8 7.99 -41.04 17.40
CA ILE A 8 7.48 -40.50 18.67
C ILE A 8 6.04 -41.00 18.85
N PRO A 9 5.69 -41.67 19.98
CA PRO A 9 4.36 -42.20 20.22
C PRO A 9 3.34 -41.09 20.51
N GLY A 10 2.13 -41.27 19.96
CA GLY A 10 1.00 -40.35 20.10
C GLY A 10 0.50 -40.25 21.54
N ARG A 11 0.25 -39.01 21.99
CA ARG A 11 -0.48 -38.72 23.22
C ARG A 11 -1.95 -38.51 22.87
N SER A 12 -2.76 -39.49 23.22
CA SER A 12 -4.22 -39.40 23.24
C SER A 12 -4.64 -38.49 24.40
N TRP A 13 -5.35 -37.39 24.11
CA TRP A 13 -5.99 -36.57 25.13
C TRP A 13 -7.47 -36.96 25.17
N ALA A 14 -7.85 -37.73 26.20
CA ALA A 14 -9.24 -37.92 26.58
C ALA A 14 -9.71 -36.68 27.32
N PHE A 15 -10.52 -35.84 26.66
CA PHE A 15 -11.26 -34.79 27.37
C PHE A 15 -12.58 -35.41 27.87
N ALA A 16 -12.62 -35.60 29.19
CA ALA A 16 -13.80 -35.96 29.94
C ALA A 16 -14.87 -34.87 29.81
N GLY A 17 -16.10 -35.30 29.54
CA GLY A 17 -17.26 -34.43 29.45
C GLY A 17 -17.63 -33.84 30.81
N SER A 18 -18.03 -32.57 30.80
CA SER A 18 -18.85 -31.98 31.86
C SER A 18 -20.20 -31.61 31.27
N ALA A 19 -21.20 -32.41 31.66
CA ALA A 19 -22.60 -32.03 31.61
C ALA A 19 -22.83 -30.88 32.60
N VAL A 20 -23.41 -29.77 32.16
CA VAL A 20 -23.92 -28.73 33.06
C VAL A 20 -25.37 -28.43 32.70
N ALA A 21 -26.16 -28.48 33.76
CA ALA A 21 -27.61 -28.44 33.88
C ALA A 21 -28.31 -27.29 33.12
N THR A 22 -29.38 -27.69 32.45
CA THR A 22 -30.50 -26.86 32.01
C THR A 22 -31.22 -26.28 33.23
N ALA A 23 -31.20 -24.96 33.41
CA ALA A 23 -32.08 -24.26 34.36
C ALA A 23 -33.09 -23.43 33.57
N ALA A 24 -34.34 -23.91 33.57
CA ALA A 24 -35.50 -23.21 33.06
C ALA A 24 -35.93 -22.13 34.07
N LEU A 25 -36.00 -20.88 33.63
CA LEU A 25 -36.66 -19.79 34.35
C LEU A 25 -37.72 -19.16 33.45
N LEU A 26 -38.98 -19.43 33.81
CA LEU A 26 -40.17 -18.80 33.28
C LEU A 26 -40.32 -17.42 33.94
N ALA A 27 -40.33 -16.36 33.15
CA ALA A 27 -40.80 -15.04 33.57
C ALA A 27 -41.85 -14.55 32.58
N VAL A 28 -43.11 -14.60 33.03
CA VAL A 28 -44.29 -13.98 32.41
C VAL A 28 -44.24 -12.49 32.75
N GLY A 29 -44.24 -11.62 31.73
CA GLY A 29 -44.29 -10.16 31.88
C GLY A 29 -45.12 -9.53 30.77
N CYS A 30 -46.16 -8.80 31.17
CA CYS A 30 -47.29 -8.34 30.37
C CYS A 30 -46.97 -7.18 29.40
N GLY A 31 -47.66 -7.22 28.25
CA GLY A 31 -48.37 -6.09 27.65
C GLY A 31 -47.55 -4.88 27.22
N ARG A 32 -47.01 -4.93 26.00
CA ARG A 32 -46.70 -3.74 25.22
C ARG A 32 -47.41 -3.85 23.89
N ASP A 33 -48.25 -2.85 23.58
CA ASP A 33 -48.92 -2.71 22.31
C ASP A 33 -47.93 -2.94 21.16
N GLU A 34 -48.18 -4.02 20.43
CA GLU A 34 -47.41 -4.48 19.29
C GLU A 34 -47.76 -3.58 18.11
N GLN A 35 -47.18 -2.38 18.09
CA GLN A 35 -47.19 -1.53 16.91
C GLN A 35 -46.49 -2.34 15.80
N PRO A 36 -47.19 -2.70 14.71
CA PRO A 36 -46.59 -3.47 13.62
C PRO A 36 -45.36 -2.70 13.16
N ALA A 37 -44.18 -3.21 13.53
CA ALA A 37 -42.93 -2.65 13.08
C ALA A 37 -42.92 -2.85 11.57
N GLU A 38 -43.19 -1.77 10.82
CA GLU A 38 -42.87 -1.74 9.40
C GLU A 38 -41.42 -2.22 9.29
N PRO A 39 -41.14 -3.25 8.47
CA PRO A 39 -39.78 -3.75 8.33
C PRO A 39 -38.89 -2.56 8.01
N PRO A 40 -37.76 -2.37 8.72
CA PRO A 40 -36.88 -1.26 8.43
C PRO A 40 -36.55 -1.36 6.95
N VAL A 41 -37.01 -0.38 6.18
CA VAL A 41 -36.65 -0.26 4.78
C VAL A 41 -35.14 -0.11 4.77
N ALA A 42 -34.46 -1.22 4.49
CA ALA A 42 -33.03 -1.35 4.62
C ALA A 42 -32.41 -0.42 3.60
N SER A 43 -32.16 0.84 3.97
CA SER A 43 -31.56 1.88 3.13
C SER A 43 -30.42 1.24 2.37
N ALA A 44 -30.68 1.00 1.08
CA ALA A 44 -29.73 0.35 0.22
C ALA A 44 -28.51 1.27 0.17
N VAL A 45 -27.40 0.81 0.75
CA VAL A 45 -26.12 1.50 0.56
C VAL A 45 -25.89 1.48 -0.94
N ALA A 46 -25.73 2.67 -1.53
CA ALA A 46 -25.46 2.80 -2.95
C ALA A 46 -24.26 1.90 -3.31
N PRO A 47 -24.27 1.22 -4.47
CA PRO A 47 -23.14 0.41 -4.89
C PRO A 47 -21.88 1.29 -4.92
N ALA A 48 -20.75 0.74 -4.44
CA ALA A 48 -19.46 1.42 -4.51
C ALA A 48 -19.18 1.81 -5.98
N PRO A 49 -18.60 2.99 -6.24
CA PRO A 49 -18.11 3.32 -7.57
C PRO A 49 -17.10 2.26 -8.03
N PRO A 50 -17.21 1.75 -9.26
CA PRO A 50 -16.16 0.91 -9.80
C PRO A 50 -14.85 1.70 -9.81
N ASP A 51 -13.76 1.05 -9.40
CA ASP A 51 -12.40 1.59 -9.35
C ASP A 51 -12.05 2.53 -8.19
N GLU A 52 -12.96 2.80 -7.24
CA GLU A 52 -12.60 3.54 -6.03
C GLU A 52 -11.77 2.67 -5.07
N VAL A 53 -10.65 3.21 -4.59
CA VAL A 53 -9.82 2.57 -3.55
C VAL A 53 -10.34 3.01 -2.19
N LEU A 54 -10.96 2.10 -1.47
CA LEU A 54 -11.56 2.33 -0.16
C LEU A 54 -10.56 2.08 0.97
N THR A 55 -10.71 2.78 2.08
CA THR A 55 -10.05 2.40 3.33
C THR A 55 -10.75 1.18 3.96
N VAL A 56 -10.07 0.49 4.86
CA VAL A 56 -10.67 -0.63 5.61
C VAL A 56 -11.96 -0.22 6.36
N GLU A 57 -12.00 1.00 6.92
CA GLU A 57 -13.17 1.51 7.64
C GLU A 57 -14.35 1.83 6.70
N GLN A 58 -14.07 2.26 5.48
CA GLN A 58 -15.10 2.43 4.46
C GLN A 58 -15.59 1.07 3.97
N ALA A 59 -14.67 0.15 3.67
CA ALA A 59 -14.98 -1.19 3.18
C ALA A 59 -15.86 -2.00 4.14
N SER A 60 -15.68 -1.85 5.46
CA SER A 60 -16.50 -2.55 6.47
C SER A 60 -17.96 -2.10 6.52
N LYS A 61 -18.31 -0.98 5.87
CA LYS A 61 -19.68 -0.46 5.79
C LYS A 61 -20.45 -1.02 4.58
N TYR A 62 -19.78 -1.71 3.66
CA TYR A 62 -20.40 -2.30 2.48
C TYR A 62 -21.02 -3.67 2.78
N ARG A 63 -22.00 -4.04 1.96
CA ARG A 63 -22.76 -5.29 2.09
C ARG A 63 -22.05 -6.46 1.40
N ASP A 64 -22.47 -7.66 1.75
CA ASP A 64 -21.99 -8.90 1.14
C ASP A 64 -22.25 -8.95 -0.37
N GLY A 65 -21.33 -9.59 -1.09
CA GLY A 65 -21.35 -9.78 -2.54
C GLY A 65 -20.77 -8.62 -3.36
N GLN A 66 -20.33 -7.52 -2.74
CA GLN A 66 -19.77 -6.39 -3.48
C GLN A 66 -18.28 -6.59 -3.79
N GLN A 67 -17.89 -6.29 -5.04
CA GLN A 67 -16.50 -6.22 -5.46
C GLN A 67 -15.91 -4.87 -5.01
N LEU A 68 -14.88 -4.91 -4.16
CA LEU A 68 -14.23 -3.73 -3.61
C LEU A 68 -12.73 -3.76 -3.88
N THR A 69 -12.12 -2.59 -3.92
CA THR A 69 -10.66 -2.42 -3.84
C THR A 69 -10.35 -1.71 -2.53
N VAL A 70 -9.61 -2.37 -1.64
CA VAL A 70 -9.41 -1.91 -0.26
C VAL A 70 -7.92 -1.74 0.01
N ARG A 71 -7.56 -0.57 0.54
CA ARG A 71 -6.21 -0.22 0.99
C ARG A 71 -6.11 -0.29 2.52
N GLY A 72 -5.01 -0.86 3.01
CA GLY A 72 -4.70 -0.90 4.44
C GLY A 72 -3.36 -1.59 4.73
N ALA A 73 -3.08 -1.81 6.01
CA ALA A 73 -1.94 -2.60 6.44
C ALA A 73 -2.33 -4.08 6.56
N LEU A 74 -1.48 -4.99 6.12
CA LEU A 74 -1.73 -6.43 6.24
C LEU A 74 -0.99 -6.99 7.45
N VAL A 75 -1.67 -7.77 8.28
CA VAL A 75 -1.09 -8.57 9.38
C VAL A 75 -1.53 -10.02 9.22
N ILE A 76 -0.58 -10.95 9.35
CA ILE A 76 -0.79 -12.39 9.29
C ILE A 76 -0.25 -13.02 10.57
N GLU A 77 -1.13 -13.65 11.34
CA GLU A 77 -0.79 -14.32 12.60
C GLU A 77 -1.60 -15.62 12.72
N GLY A 78 -0.93 -16.72 13.09
CA GLY A 78 -1.62 -18.00 13.29
C GLY A 78 -2.39 -18.50 12.06
N GLY A 79 -1.91 -18.18 10.85
CA GLY A 79 -2.55 -18.52 9.59
C GLY A 79 -3.76 -17.64 9.22
N ARG A 80 -4.10 -16.63 10.02
CA ARG A 80 -5.20 -15.69 9.75
C ARG A 80 -4.64 -14.40 9.20
N SER A 81 -5.19 -13.92 8.09
CA SER A 81 -4.83 -12.65 7.48
C SER A 81 -5.88 -11.59 7.83
N ARG A 82 -5.44 -10.40 8.24
CA ARG A 82 -6.28 -9.25 8.53
C ARG A 82 -5.73 -8.01 7.83
N LEU A 83 -6.62 -7.27 7.17
CA LEU A 83 -6.33 -5.94 6.65
C LEU A 83 -6.74 -4.92 7.71
N CYS A 84 -5.78 -4.28 8.36
CA CYS A 84 -5.96 -3.29 9.40
C CYS A 84 -6.08 -1.88 8.79
N HIS A 85 -6.95 -1.03 9.37
CA HIS A 85 -6.95 0.39 9.05
C HIS A 85 -5.66 1.07 9.55
N VAL A 86 -5.24 0.72 10.77
CA VAL A 86 -4.07 1.25 11.47
C VAL A 86 -3.36 0.09 12.18
N LEU A 87 -2.02 0.14 12.20
CA LEU A 87 -1.18 -0.72 13.04
C LEU A 87 -0.91 -0.02 14.38
N LEU A 88 -0.98 -0.77 15.48
CA LEU A 88 -0.56 -0.28 16.79
C LEU A 88 0.96 -0.21 16.88
N GLU A 89 1.48 0.70 17.71
CA GLU A 89 2.92 0.88 17.97
C GLU A 89 3.50 -0.25 18.85
N SER A 90 3.37 -1.49 18.40
CA SER A 90 3.94 -2.69 19.01
C SER A 90 4.88 -3.41 18.06
N TYR A 91 5.76 -4.27 18.60
CA TYR A 91 6.66 -5.09 17.78
C TYR A 91 6.61 -6.56 18.23
N PRO A 92 5.99 -7.50 17.48
CA PRO A 92 5.36 -7.30 16.17
C PRO A 92 4.15 -6.36 16.20
N PRO A 93 3.83 -5.70 15.07
CA PRO A 93 2.67 -4.83 14.99
C PRO A 93 1.37 -5.64 15.07
N GLN A 94 0.38 -5.05 15.73
CA GLN A 94 -0.96 -5.61 15.86
C GLN A 94 -1.96 -4.70 15.13
N CYS A 95 -3.06 -5.26 14.61
CA CYS A 95 -4.15 -4.44 14.11
C CYS A 95 -4.73 -3.58 15.24
N GLY A 96 -5.08 -2.33 14.93
CA GLY A 96 -5.97 -1.51 15.76
C GLY A 96 -7.42 -2.00 15.77
N GLN A 97 -8.35 -1.11 16.13
CA GLN A 97 -9.76 -1.47 16.34
C GLN A 97 -10.48 -1.93 15.05
N VAL A 98 -10.24 -1.26 13.92
CA VAL A 98 -10.92 -1.56 12.66
C VAL A 98 -10.04 -2.44 11.78
N SER A 99 -10.53 -3.63 11.45
CA SER A 99 -9.88 -4.57 10.54
C SER A 99 -10.88 -5.40 9.76
N LEU A 100 -10.48 -5.85 8.57
CA LEU A 100 -11.24 -6.78 7.75
C LEU A 100 -10.49 -8.12 7.67
N GLN A 101 -11.19 -9.24 7.83
CA GLN A 101 -10.56 -10.56 7.64
C GLN A 101 -10.30 -10.78 6.15
N VAL A 102 -9.18 -11.43 5.81
CA VAL A 102 -8.74 -11.64 4.44
C VAL A 102 -8.59 -13.13 4.16
N GLU A 103 -9.16 -13.60 3.05
CA GLU A 103 -9.06 -14.98 2.57
C GLU A 103 -8.58 -15.01 1.11
N GLY A 104 -8.02 -16.15 0.69
CA GLY A 104 -7.53 -16.34 -0.68
C GLY A 104 -6.28 -15.54 -1.03
N LEU A 105 -5.61 -14.97 -0.02
CA LEU A 105 -4.39 -14.19 -0.23
C LEU A 105 -3.21 -15.10 -0.63
N ASP A 106 -2.64 -14.83 -1.80
CA ASP A 106 -1.37 -15.40 -2.24
C ASP A 106 -0.20 -14.67 -1.56
N ARG A 107 0.33 -15.25 -0.48
CA ARG A 107 1.38 -14.66 0.35
C ARG A 107 2.71 -14.53 -0.40
N ASP A 108 2.99 -15.42 -1.35
CA ASP A 108 4.27 -15.48 -2.05
C ASP A 108 4.45 -14.30 -3.02
N ARG A 109 3.36 -13.62 -3.37
CA ARG A 109 3.35 -12.38 -4.16
C ARG A 109 3.63 -11.12 -3.32
N LEU A 110 3.80 -11.25 -2.01
CA LEU A 110 4.04 -10.13 -1.10
C LEU A 110 5.41 -10.22 -0.45
N THR A 111 6.16 -9.12 -0.48
CA THR A 111 7.27 -8.91 0.46
C THR A 111 6.68 -8.55 1.82
N LEU A 112 6.83 -9.45 2.79
CA LEU A 112 6.36 -9.30 4.17
C LEU A 112 7.57 -9.21 5.11
N GLU A 113 7.46 -8.37 6.13
CA GLU A 113 8.33 -8.42 7.30
C GLU A 113 7.79 -9.49 8.26
N GLU A 114 8.64 -10.26 8.94
CA GLU A 114 8.19 -11.32 9.84
C GLU A 114 9.03 -11.40 11.12
N VAL A 115 8.37 -11.41 12.27
CA VAL A 115 8.98 -11.59 13.59
C VAL A 115 8.05 -12.39 14.49
N ARG A 116 8.59 -13.40 15.19
CA ARG A 116 7.86 -14.22 16.17
C ARG A 116 6.56 -14.83 15.61
N GLY A 117 6.57 -15.23 14.33
CA GLY A 117 5.43 -15.86 13.66
C GLY A 117 4.31 -14.89 13.27
N VAL A 118 4.54 -13.58 13.39
CA VAL A 118 3.68 -12.52 12.87
C VAL A 118 4.34 -11.92 11.66
N ALA A 119 3.66 -11.95 10.51
CA ALA A 119 4.11 -11.33 9.28
C ALA A 119 3.25 -10.10 8.95
N TRP A 120 3.84 -9.00 8.46
CA TRP A 120 3.10 -7.80 8.14
C TRP A 120 3.63 -7.03 6.92
N LYS A 121 2.78 -6.14 6.41
CA LYS A 121 3.12 -5.14 5.40
C LYS A 121 2.31 -3.87 5.67
N SER A 122 2.98 -2.74 5.83
CA SER A 122 2.34 -1.48 6.27
C SER A 122 1.38 -0.86 5.27
N ASP A 123 1.53 -1.17 3.97
CA ASP A 123 0.63 -0.69 2.91
C ASP A 123 0.45 -1.76 1.84
N VAL A 124 -0.80 -2.19 1.63
CA VAL A 124 -1.22 -3.06 0.54
C VAL A 124 -2.59 -2.62 0.02
N THR A 125 -2.83 -2.83 -1.27
CA THR A 125 -4.16 -2.66 -1.87
C THR A 125 -4.61 -4.01 -2.42
N LEU A 126 -5.77 -4.47 -1.95
CA LEU A 126 -6.34 -5.76 -2.30
C LEU A 126 -7.65 -5.53 -3.04
N SER A 127 -7.88 -6.24 -4.14
CA SER A 127 -9.19 -6.29 -4.78
C SER A 127 -9.84 -7.64 -4.50
N GLY A 128 -11.14 -7.63 -4.21
CA GLY A 128 -11.85 -8.84 -3.85
C GLY A 128 -13.34 -8.61 -3.63
N THR A 129 -14.05 -9.69 -3.32
CA THR A 129 -15.47 -9.63 -2.95
C THR A 129 -15.58 -9.70 -1.42
N VAL A 130 -16.36 -8.81 -0.81
CA VAL A 130 -16.68 -8.91 0.62
C VAL A 130 -17.87 -9.86 0.80
N ALA A 131 -17.73 -10.84 1.69
CA ALA A 131 -18.81 -11.73 2.10
C ALA A 131 -18.63 -12.10 3.57
N ASP A 132 -19.67 -11.94 4.38
CA ASP A 132 -19.69 -12.22 5.81
C ASP A 132 -18.61 -11.46 6.60
N GLY A 133 -18.31 -10.21 6.18
CA GLY A 133 -17.23 -9.41 6.76
C GLY A 133 -15.81 -9.91 6.42
N VAL A 134 -15.68 -10.81 5.43
CA VAL A 134 -14.41 -11.34 4.93
C VAL A 134 -14.16 -10.85 3.51
N LEU A 135 -12.99 -10.27 3.26
CA LEU A 135 -12.52 -9.95 1.91
C LEU A 135 -11.90 -11.19 1.27
N ARG A 136 -12.58 -11.76 0.27
CA ARG A 136 -12.05 -12.83 -0.57
C ARG A 136 -11.23 -12.19 -1.70
N VAL A 137 -9.91 -12.30 -1.60
CA VAL A 137 -8.98 -11.64 -2.51
C VAL A 137 -9.05 -12.30 -3.89
N SER A 138 -9.26 -11.50 -4.93
CA SER A 138 -9.14 -11.90 -6.32
C SER A 138 -7.85 -11.39 -6.95
N ASP A 139 -7.34 -10.23 -6.53
CA ASP A 139 -6.05 -9.72 -6.99
C ASP A 139 -5.34 -8.87 -5.92
N ILE A 140 -4.02 -8.86 -6.00
CA ILE A 140 -3.16 -7.96 -5.23
C ILE A 140 -2.80 -6.83 -6.17
N VAL A 141 -3.41 -5.66 -5.94
CA VAL A 141 -3.11 -4.46 -6.70
C VAL A 141 -1.77 -3.96 -6.19
N THR A 142 -0.70 -4.46 -6.81
CA THR A 142 0.62 -3.87 -6.61
C THR A 142 0.50 -2.43 -7.11
N SER A 143 0.57 -1.50 -6.16
CA SER A 143 0.91 -0.10 -6.37
C SER A 143 2.35 0.05 -6.91
N THR A 144 2.83 -0.91 -7.73
CA THR A 144 3.63 -0.53 -8.89
C THR A 144 2.86 0.59 -9.54
N SER A 145 3.42 1.79 -9.48
CA SER A 145 3.07 2.96 -10.27
C SER A 145 2.63 2.51 -11.68
N ARG A 146 1.33 2.26 -11.85
CA ARG A 146 0.73 1.84 -13.11
C ARG A 146 0.02 3.08 -13.63
N GLY A 147 0.78 4.04 -14.15
CA GLY A 147 1.03 4.12 -15.59
C GLY A 147 1.01 2.76 -16.29
N ASN A 148 -0.17 2.14 -16.42
CA ASN A 148 -0.55 1.22 -17.50
C ASN A 148 -1.93 0.62 -17.20
N ARG A 149 -2.92 1.24 -17.83
CA ARG A 149 -4.23 0.68 -18.15
C ARG A 149 -4.03 -0.73 -18.76
N ALA A 150 -4.67 -1.73 -18.18
CA ALA A 150 -4.91 -3.00 -18.86
C ALA A 150 -5.77 -2.70 -20.09
N VAL A 151 -5.14 -2.69 -21.26
CA VAL A 151 -5.83 -2.67 -22.55
C VAL A 151 -6.24 -4.11 -22.80
N GLY A 152 -7.56 -4.35 -22.82
CA GLY A 152 -8.13 -5.64 -23.20
C GLY A 152 -7.75 -6.03 -24.63
N PRO A 153 -7.86 -7.33 -24.98
CA PRO A 153 -7.50 -7.82 -26.29
C PRO A 153 -8.68 -7.63 -27.26
N ASP A 154 -8.98 -6.40 -27.69
CA ASP A 154 -9.48 -6.21 -29.06
C ASP A 154 -9.52 -4.73 -29.49
N THR A 155 -8.70 -4.44 -30.49
CA THR A 155 -9.00 -3.73 -31.73
C THR A 155 -7.68 -3.12 -32.18
N SER A 156 -7.34 -3.38 -33.44
CA SER A 156 -6.15 -2.91 -34.14
C SER A 156 -6.20 -1.37 -34.28
N GLY A 157 -6.06 -0.65 -33.17
CA GLY A 157 -5.81 0.77 -33.11
C GLY A 157 -4.31 0.97 -33.07
N LYS A 158 -3.76 1.48 -34.17
CA LYS A 158 -2.37 1.90 -34.34
C LYS A 158 -1.94 2.72 -33.10
N ARG A 159 -1.26 2.10 -32.14
CA ARG A 159 -0.60 2.81 -31.04
C ARG A 159 0.46 3.69 -31.69
N THR A 160 0.12 4.96 -31.90
CA THR A 160 1.12 5.98 -32.17
C THR A 160 2.07 5.91 -30.98
N ALA A 161 3.28 5.41 -31.20
CA ALA A 161 4.33 5.48 -30.19
C ALA A 161 4.35 6.92 -29.72
N GLY A 162 4.07 7.14 -28.43
CA GLY A 162 4.29 8.45 -27.84
C GLY A 162 5.72 8.89 -28.19
N PRO A 163 5.96 10.19 -28.40
CA PRO A 163 7.27 10.67 -28.78
C PRO A 163 8.29 10.07 -27.83
N SER A 164 9.25 9.31 -28.38
CA SER A 164 10.39 8.83 -27.62
C SER A 164 11.24 10.05 -27.31
N ILE A 165 10.90 10.75 -26.23
CA ILE A 165 11.70 11.87 -25.76
C ILE A 165 13.01 11.26 -25.28
N ALA A 166 14.10 11.61 -25.96
CA ALA A 166 15.43 11.25 -25.53
C ALA A 166 15.67 11.88 -24.15
N MET A 167 15.75 11.03 -23.12
CA MET A 167 16.06 11.43 -21.76
C MET A 167 17.56 11.28 -21.55
N GLU A 168 18.24 12.36 -21.23
CA GLU A 168 19.66 12.32 -20.87
C GLU A 168 19.76 11.91 -19.40
N ARG A 169 20.13 10.65 -19.15
CA ARG A 169 20.29 10.13 -17.79
C ARG A 169 21.73 10.37 -17.33
N PRO A 170 21.96 11.10 -16.23
CA PRO A 170 23.28 11.23 -15.63
C PRO A 170 23.87 9.85 -15.28
N SER A 171 25.14 9.63 -15.63
CA SER A 171 25.85 8.38 -15.32
C SER A 171 26.09 8.20 -13.82
N GLU A 172 26.22 9.30 -13.08
CA GLU A 172 26.48 9.30 -11.64
C GLU A 172 25.18 9.46 -10.81
N PRO A 173 25.05 8.77 -9.65
CA PRO A 173 23.94 8.97 -8.72
C PRO A 173 23.78 10.43 -8.29
N ARG A 174 22.53 10.87 -8.12
CA ARG A 174 22.20 12.23 -7.63
C ARG A 174 21.54 12.12 -6.25
N PRO A 175 22.31 12.03 -5.17
CA PRO A 175 21.77 11.79 -3.83
C PRO A 175 20.91 12.94 -3.30
N CYS A 176 19.82 12.64 -2.59
CA CYS A 176 19.06 13.69 -1.92
C CYS A 176 18.43 13.20 -0.59
N PRO A 177 18.39 14.04 0.47
CA PRO A 177 19.09 15.32 0.59
C PRO A 177 20.60 15.13 0.67
N LEU A 178 21.37 16.14 0.27
CA LEU A 178 22.80 16.21 0.56
C LEU A 178 22.98 16.56 2.05
N ARG A 179 22.94 15.56 2.93
CA ARG A 179 23.32 15.77 4.34
C ARG A 179 24.84 15.91 4.42
N PHE A 180 25.30 17.07 4.90
CA PHE A 180 26.72 17.30 5.16
C PHE A 180 27.06 16.82 6.57
N GLY A 181 27.96 15.85 6.69
CA GLY A 181 28.60 15.50 7.96
C GLY A 181 28.15 14.21 8.64
N ASP A 182 27.14 13.52 8.11
CA ASP A 182 26.74 12.19 8.58
C ASP A 182 27.37 11.12 7.66
N ASP A 183 28.03 10.10 8.23
CA ASP A 183 28.57 8.94 7.49
C ASP A 183 27.45 8.01 6.94
N GLU A 184 26.19 8.47 6.95
CA GLU A 184 25.05 7.69 6.50
C GLU A 184 24.89 7.82 4.98
N PRO A 185 24.83 6.70 4.24
CA PRO A 185 24.71 6.75 2.79
C PRO A 185 23.40 7.44 2.39
N PRO A 186 23.41 8.20 1.28
CA PRO A 186 22.21 8.87 0.81
C PRO A 186 21.12 7.86 0.49
N GLN A 187 19.92 8.10 1.03
CA GLN A 187 18.82 7.14 0.97
C GLN A 187 18.04 7.19 -0.35
N PHE A 188 18.29 8.19 -1.21
CA PHE A 188 17.52 8.41 -2.43
C PHE A 188 18.38 8.92 -3.59
N ASP A 189 18.33 8.23 -4.73
CA ASP A 189 18.94 8.65 -5.99
C ASP A 189 17.89 9.32 -6.88
N ALA A 190 18.02 10.63 -7.09
CA ALA A 190 17.09 11.44 -7.87
C ALA A 190 16.97 10.99 -9.34
N ARG A 191 17.90 10.19 -9.87
CA ARG A 191 17.77 9.59 -11.22
C ARG A 191 16.55 8.69 -11.36
N THR A 192 16.00 8.21 -10.25
CA THR A 192 14.73 7.46 -10.23
C THR A 192 13.52 8.30 -10.63
N LEU A 193 13.63 9.64 -10.60
CA LEU A 193 12.57 10.56 -10.99
C LEU A 193 12.43 10.70 -12.52
N LEU A 194 13.47 10.38 -13.29
CA LEU A 194 13.46 10.51 -14.76
C LEU A 194 12.35 9.65 -15.38
N GLY A 195 11.55 10.28 -16.24
CA GLY A 195 10.38 9.66 -16.89
C GLY A 195 9.12 9.62 -16.03
N SER A 196 9.18 10.06 -14.76
CA SER A 196 8.00 10.18 -13.90
C SER A 196 7.20 11.45 -14.22
N ARG A 197 5.88 11.44 -13.94
CA ARG A 197 5.07 12.66 -13.98
C ARG A 197 5.47 13.59 -12.83
N GLU A 198 5.27 14.89 -13.00
CA GLU A 198 5.63 15.89 -11.98
C GLU A 198 5.07 15.56 -10.58
N ALA A 199 3.79 15.17 -10.50
CA ALA A 199 3.14 14.85 -9.23
C ALA A 199 3.79 13.62 -8.55
N ASP A 200 4.05 12.56 -9.32
CA ASP A 200 4.68 11.33 -8.82
C ASP A 200 6.12 11.60 -8.37
N ALA A 201 6.85 12.42 -9.14
CA ALA A 201 8.22 12.78 -8.83
C ALA A 201 8.32 13.60 -7.54
N ARG A 202 7.40 14.56 -7.34
CA ARG A 202 7.30 15.36 -6.12
C ARG A 202 7.00 14.49 -4.90
N ALA A 203 5.99 13.63 -4.99
CA ALA A 203 5.65 12.70 -3.92
C ALA A 203 6.80 11.73 -3.60
N ALA A 204 7.57 11.30 -4.61
CA ALA A 204 8.76 10.49 -4.40
C ALA A 204 9.85 11.27 -3.64
N ALA A 205 10.16 12.50 -4.05
CA ALA A 205 11.15 13.34 -3.37
C ALA A 205 10.78 13.65 -1.91
N GLU A 206 9.52 14.02 -1.65
CA GLU A 206 9.04 14.39 -0.31
C GLU A 206 9.20 13.26 0.71
N ARG A 207 9.02 11.99 0.29
CA ARG A 207 9.22 10.81 1.15
C ARG A 207 10.63 10.69 1.72
N PHE A 208 11.62 11.27 1.04
CA PHE A 208 13.02 11.27 1.47
C PHE A 208 13.46 12.62 2.05
N GLY A 209 12.51 13.54 2.30
CA GLY A 209 12.83 14.88 2.81
C GLY A 209 13.45 15.80 1.75
N CYS A 210 13.15 15.55 0.47
CA CYS A 210 13.60 16.38 -0.64
C CYS A 210 12.47 17.23 -1.20
N GLU A 211 12.80 18.46 -1.58
CA GLU A 211 11.93 19.38 -2.31
C GLU A 211 12.19 19.25 -3.82
N LEU A 212 11.16 18.99 -4.62
CA LEU A 212 11.26 19.00 -6.07
C LEU A 212 10.95 20.40 -6.62
N ARG A 213 11.89 21.02 -7.34
CA ARG A 213 11.71 22.32 -8.01
C ARG A 213 11.84 22.19 -9.51
N VAL A 214 10.86 22.72 -10.22
CA VAL A 214 10.88 22.77 -11.69
C VAL A 214 11.64 24.03 -12.11
N THR A 215 12.72 23.89 -12.86
CA THR A 215 13.54 25.01 -13.36
C THR A 215 13.25 25.33 -14.83
N ARG A 216 12.77 24.34 -15.57
CA ARG A 216 12.37 24.48 -16.97
C ARG A 216 11.13 23.64 -17.26
N ARG A 217 10.20 24.18 -18.06
CA ARG A 217 8.98 23.49 -18.52
C ARG A 217 8.81 23.69 -20.02
N ASP A 218 8.76 22.59 -20.76
CA ASP A 218 8.55 22.56 -22.22
C ASP A 218 9.56 23.47 -22.97
N GLY A 219 10.83 23.41 -22.55
CA GLY A 219 11.91 24.22 -23.10
C GLY A 219 11.99 25.67 -22.60
N ARG A 220 11.04 26.13 -21.77
CA ARG A 220 11.05 27.49 -21.19
C ARG A 220 11.58 27.48 -19.77
N GLY A 221 12.62 28.27 -19.51
CA GLY A 221 13.12 28.50 -18.16
C GLY A 221 12.07 29.22 -17.31
N LEU A 222 12.02 28.89 -16.03
CA LEU A 222 11.17 29.57 -15.05
C LEU A 222 12.04 30.55 -14.25
N ASP A 223 11.46 31.70 -13.90
CA ASP A 223 12.13 32.66 -13.00
C ASP A 223 12.20 32.04 -11.59
N ILE A 224 13.40 31.61 -11.22
CA ILE A 224 13.67 30.98 -9.93
C ILE A 224 14.70 31.80 -9.15
N THR A 225 14.62 31.72 -7.83
CA THR A 225 15.64 32.26 -6.94
C THR A 225 16.91 31.40 -7.01
N GLY A 226 18.07 32.05 -7.05
CA GLY A 226 19.39 31.40 -7.09
C GLY A 226 19.91 30.97 -5.72
N ASP A 227 19.03 30.79 -4.72
CA ASP A 227 19.43 30.26 -3.41
C ASP A 227 19.90 28.81 -3.57
N LEU A 228 20.91 28.38 -2.83
CA LEU A 228 21.41 27.00 -2.88
C LEU A 228 20.86 26.22 -1.70
N ARG A 229 20.26 25.05 -1.98
CA ARG A 229 19.61 24.19 -0.98
C ARG A 229 19.97 22.74 -1.23
N ALA A 230 20.54 22.12 -0.19
CA ALA A 230 21.01 20.74 -0.21
C ALA A 230 19.88 19.70 -0.23
N ASP A 231 18.68 20.12 0.18
CA ASP A 231 17.44 19.36 0.21
C ASP A 231 16.59 19.54 -1.05
N ARG A 232 17.11 20.20 -2.10
CA ARG A 232 16.34 20.51 -3.31
C ARG A 232 16.86 19.79 -4.55
N ILE A 233 15.93 19.26 -5.33
CA ILE A 233 16.17 18.61 -6.63
C ILE A 233 15.57 19.49 -7.71
N ASP A 234 16.42 20.01 -8.57
CA ASP A 234 16.00 20.83 -9.71
C ASP A 234 15.76 19.95 -10.95
N VAL A 235 14.61 20.09 -11.61
CA VAL A 235 14.21 19.25 -12.76
C VAL A 235 13.70 20.05 -13.95
N GLU A 236 13.90 19.50 -15.15
CA GLU A 236 13.23 19.93 -16.38
C GLU A 236 12.01 19.03 -16.64
N LEU A 237 10.88 19.67 -16.96
CA LEU A 237 9.68 18.99 -17.43
C LEU A 237 9.49 19.15 -18.93
N ARG A 238 9.03 18.10 -19.59
CA ARG A 238 8.48 18.13 -20.95
C ARG A 238 7.20 17.31 -21.01
N ASP A 239 6.13 17.91 -21.49
CA ASP A 239 4.80 17.29 -21.55
C ASP A 239 4.33 16.73 -20.19
N GLY A 240 4.77 17.38 -19.09
CA GLY A 240 4.46 16.97 -17.71
C GLY A 240 5.33 15.85 -17.14
N PHE A 241 6.36 15.39 -17.86
CA PHE A 241 7.31 14.37 -17.43
C PHE A 241 8.67 14.95 -17.10
N VAL A 242 9.33 14.41 -16.07
CA VAL A 242 10.72 14.75 -15.74
C VAL A 242 11.65 14.19 -16.80
N VAL A 243 12.30 15.07 -17.57
CA VAL A 243 13.19 14.67 -18.67
C VAL A 243 14.67 14.88 -18.37
N ALA A 244 14.99 15.74 -17.40
CA ALA A 244 16.35 15.97 -16.94
C ALA A 244 16.37 16.38 -15.46
N LEU A 245 17.49 16.07 -14.80
CA LEU A 245 17.88 16.66 -13.52
C LEU A 245 18.84 17.80 -13.84
N THR A 246 18.55 19.02 -13.41
CA THR A 246 19.38 20.18 -13.74
C THR A 246 20.39 20.47 -12.65
N ASP A 247 21.66 20.60 -13.03
CA ASP A 247 22.79 20.74 -12.12
C ASP A 247 23.11 22.18 -11.70
N GLU A 248 22.23 23.15 -11.98
CA GLU A 248 22.54 24.57 -11.78
C GLU A 248 22.86 24.94 -10.32
N GLY A 249 22.65 24.03 -9.35
CA GLY A 249 23.16 24.12 -7.97
C GLY A 249 24.13 23.02 -7.51
N TRP A 250 24.50 22.04 -8.36
CA TRP A 250 25.18 20.81 -7.95
C TRP A 250 26.67 20.75 -8.26
N THR A 251 27.12 21.34 -9.37
CA THR A 251 28.50 21.18 -9.87
C THR A 251 29.58 21.82 -8.99
N SER A 252 29.21 22.66 -8.02
CA SER A 252 30.16 23.25 -7.06
C SER A 252 30.48 22.34 -5.85
N TYR A 253 29.81 21.19 -5.70
CA TYR A 253 29.93 20.31 -4.52
C TYR A 253 30.37 18.87 -4.85
N ALA A 254 31.02 18.62 -5.98
CA ALA A 254 31.74 17.37 -6.15
C ALA A 254 32.71 17.23 -4.95
N PRO A 255 32.65 16.13 -4.17
CA PRO A 255 33.51 15.97 -3.02
C PRO A 255 34.96 16.07 -3.52
N MET A 256 35.68 17.09 -3.05
CA MET A 256 37.12 17.19 -3.29
C MET A 256 37.75 15.86 -2.90
N PRO A 257 38.58 15.24 -3.75
CA PRO A 257 39.21 13.97 -3.43
C PRO A 257 39.97 14.15 -2.10
N ARG A 258 39.56 13.40 -1.07
CA ARG A 258 40.32 13.34 0.18
C ARG A 258 41.67 12.71 -0.15
N LYS A 259 42.76 13.45 0.06
CA LYS A 259 44.14 12.94 -0.08
C LYS A 259 44.48 11.99 1.05
#